data_AF-U4KK70-F1
#
_entry.id   AF-U4KK70-F1
#
_cell.length_a   1.000
_cell.length_b   1.000
_cell.length_c   1.000
_cell.angle_alpha   90.00
_cell.angle_beta   90.00
_cell.angle_gamma   90.00
#
_symmetry.space_group_name_H-M   'P 1'
#
loop_
_entity.id
_entity.type
_entity.pdbx_description
1 polymer ?
#
loop_
_entity_poly.entity_id
_entity_poly.type
_entity_poly.pdbx_seq_one_letter_code
_entity_poly.pdbx_strand_id
1 'polypeptide(L)'
;MIKDIIDISDFVEVQTEQKVIADLVNRFIKRRKEYGLTQQKLSERSGVSYGSIRRFESKGEISFTSLVKISSILGLLDEFNSLFKKPIIKSLRR
;
A
#
# COMPACT_ATOMS: atom_id res chain seq x y z
N MET A 1 9.02 -7.23 -39.58
CA MET A 1 7.61 -6.86 -39.39
C MET A 1 7.22 -7.34 -38.00
N ILE A 2 7.23 -6.46 -37.01
CA ILE A 2 6.90 -6.80 -35.61
C ILE A 2 5.38 -6.83 -35.55
N LYS A 3 4.79 -7.95 -35.11
CA LYS A 3 3.37 -7.99 -34.75
C LYS A 3 3.25 -7.18 -33.46
N ASP A 4 2.59 -6.03 -33.54
CA ASP A 4 2.04 -5.35 -32.37
C ASP A 4 0.97 -6.26 -31.77
N ILE A 5 1.40 -7.18 -30.90
CA ILE A 5 0.49 -8.00 -30.11
C ILE A 5 0.00 -7.07 -29.00
N ILE A 6 -1.15 -6.48 -29.26
CA ILE A 6 -1.94 -5.75 -28.29
C ILE A 6 -2.38 -6.77 -27.22
N ASP A 7 -1.81 -6.69 -26.02
CA ASP A 7 -2.17 -7.59 -24.91
C ASP A 7 -3.52 -7.13 -24.35
N ILE A 8 -4.44 -8.07 -24.11
CA ILE A 8 -5.75 -7.77 -23.49
C ILE A 8 -5.57 -7.07 -22.13
N SER A 9 -4.45 -7.33 -21.46
CA SER A 9 -4.03 -6.68 -20.21
C SER A 9 -3.85 -5.17 -20.34
N ASP A 10 -3.59 -4.65 -21.55
CA ASP A 10 -3.47 -3.21 -21.83
C ASP A 10 -4.85 -2.50 -21.86
N PHE A 11 -5.96 -3.26 -21.94
CA PHE A 11 -7.32 -2.73 -22.11
C PHE A 11 -8.27 -3.12 -20.98
N VAL A 12 -7.87 -4.07 -20.11
CA VAL A 12 -8.68 -4.52 -18.97
C VAL A 12 -7.87 -4.36 -17.70
N GLU A 13 -8.33 -3.47 -16.82
CA GLU A 13 -7.69 -3.24 -15.54
C GLU A 13 -8.00 -4.38 -14.56
N VAL A 14 -7.25 -5.48 -14.66
CA VAL A 14 -7.38 -6.61 -13.72
C VAL A 14 -6.70 -6.25 -12.40
N GLN A 15 -7.49 -6.25 -11.32
CA GLN A 15 -6.97 -6.07 -9.96
C GLN A 15 -6.44 -7.42 -9.45
N THR A 16 -5.12 -7.57 -9.45
CA THR A 16 -4.43 -8.73 -8.83
C THR A 16 -3.91 -8.36 -7.45
N GLU A 17 -3.64 -9.36 -6.61
CA GLU A 17 -3.04 -9.15 -5.29
C GLU A 17 -1.72 -8.39 -5.39
N GLN A 18 -0.88 -8.73 -6.38
CA GLN A 18 0.40 -8.07 -6.63
C GLN A 18 0.21 -6.60 -7.00
N LYS A 19 -0.77 -6.27 -7.84
CA LYS A 19 -1.08 -4.89 -8.21
C LYS A 19 -1.56 -4.08 -7.00
N VAL A 20 -2.47 -4.64 -6.20
CA VAL A 20 -2.96 -4.00 -4.97
C VAL A 20 -1.81 -3.71 -4.00
N ILE A 21 -0.90 -4.67 -3.80
CA ILE A 21 0.30 -4.50 -2.96
C ILE A 21 1.19 -3.38 -3.51
N ALA A 22 1.52 -3.42 -4.81
CA ALA A 22 2.36 -2.42 -5.44
C ALA A 22 1.77 -1.00 -5.32
N ASP A 23 0.48 -0.84 -5.58
CA ASP A 23 -0.20 0.44 -5.49
C ASP A 23 -0.27 0.97 -4.05
N LEU A 24 -0.46 0.08 -3.07
CA LEU A 24 -0.44 0.45 -1.66
C LEU A 24 0.95 0.91 -1.21
N VAL A 25 1.99 0.16 -1.59
CA VAL A 25 3.39 0.52 -1.30
C VAL A 25 3.74 1.86 -1.96
N ASN A 26 3.37 2.07 -3.22
CA ASN A 26 3.62 3.32 -3.93
C ASN A 26 2.95 4.52 -3.26
N ARG A 27 1.69 4.39 -2.86
CA ARG A 27 0.96 5.43 -2.10
C ARG A 27 1.64 5.73 -0.77
N PHE A 28 2.06 4.70 -0.04
CA PHE A 28 2.77 4.87 1.22
C PHE A 28 4.10 5.62 1.03
N ILE A 29 4.93 5.20 0.06
CA ILE A 29 6.22 5.85 -0.24
C ILE A 29 6.01 7.31 -0.61
N LYS A 30 5.00 7.61 -1.43
CA LYS A 30 4.64 8.98 -1.80
C LYS A 30 4.33 9.81 -0.54
N ARG A 31 3.46 9.33 0.33
CA ARG A 31 3.09 10.02 1.57
C ARG A 31 4.29 10.21 2.52
N ARG A 32 5.16 9.21 2.64
CA ARG A 32 6.41 9.31 3.42
C ARG A 32 7.31 10.43 2.89
N LYS A 33 7.47 10.51 1.57
CA LYS A 33 8.28 11.55 0.91
C LYS A 33 7.66 12.94 1.05
N GLU A 34 6.34 13.07 0.93
CA GLU A 34 5.61 14.32 1.19
C GLU A 34 5.81 14.82 2.63
N TYR A 35 5.95 13.90 3.59
CA TYR A 35 6.31 14.21 4.99
C TYR A 35 7.80 14.51 5.21
N GLY A 36 8.64 14.46 4.16
CA GLY A 36 10.09 14.71 4.27
C GLY A 36 10.85 13.66 5.09
N LEU A 37 10.30 12.45 5.26
CA LEU A 37 10.93 11.40 6.05
C LEU A 37 11.75 10.47 5.17
N THR A 38 12.98 10.18 5.56
CA THR A 38 13.73 9.03 5.04
C THR A 38 13.22 7.74 5.68
N GLN A 39 13.54 6.59 5.09
CA GLN A 39 13.24 5.29 5.71
C GLN A 39 13.87 5.16 7.12
N GLN A 40 15.07 5.71 7.30
CA GLN A 40 15.77 5.69 8.58
C GLN A 40 15.10 6.60 9.62
N LYS A 41 14.71 7.83 9.26
CA LYS A 41 13.92 8.71 10.14
C LYS A 41 12.57 8.10 10.50
N LEU A 42 11.92 7.40 9.56
CA LEU A 42 10.67 6.69 9.85
C LEU A 42 10.90 5.52 10.81
N SER A 43 12.01 4.80 10.67
CA SER A 43 12.42 3.73 11.59
C SER A 43 12.58 4.25 13.01
N GLU A 44 13.37 5.32 13.19
CA GLU A 44 13.60 5.98 14.47
C GLU A 44 12.29 6.45 15.13
N ARG A 45 11.40 7.08 14.36
CA ARG A 45 10.13 7.62 14.89
C ARG A 45 9.10 6.55 15.24
N SER A 46 9.04 5.46 14.48
CA SER A 46 8.03 4.41 14.65
C SER A 46 8.46 3.29 15.60
N GLY A 47 9.76 3.19 15.90
CA GLY A 47 10.34 2.03 16.60
C GLY A 47 10.31 0.73 15.79
N VAL A 48 10.02 0.80 14.49
CA VAL A 48 10.09 -0.33 13.55
C VAL A 48 11.48 -0.40 12.94
N SER A 49 12.06 -1.59 12.80
CA SER A 49 13.41 -1.73 12.25
C SER A 49 13.52 -1.18 10.83
N TYR A 50 14.68 -0.58 10.51
CA TYR A 50 14.96 -0.10 9.16
C TYR A 50 14.84 -1.23 8.12
N GLY A 51 15.28 -2.44 8.45
CA GLY A 51 15.16 -3.61 7.58
C GLY A 51 13.71 -3.97 7.25
N SER A 52 12.78 -3.81 8.19
CA SER A 52 11.35 -4.02 7.97
C SER A 52 10.77 -2.97 7.03
N ILE A 53 11.10 -1.69 7.24
CA ILE A 53 10.62 -0.59 6.37
C ILE A 53 11.18 -0.73 4.96
N ARG A 54 12.48 -1.05 4.83
CA ARG A 54 13.10 -1.28 3.53
C ARG A 54 12.45 -2.46 2.80
N ARG A 55 12.16 -3.55 3.49
CA ARG A 55 11.49 -4.73 2.91
C ARG A 55 10.06 -4.40 2.47
N PHE A 56 9.32 -3.65 3.28
CA PHE A 56 8.01 -3.15 2.91
C PHE A 56 8.05 -2.32 1.63
N GLU A 57 8.92 -1.32 1.57
CA GLU A 57 8.97 -0.41 0.43
C GLU A 57 9.56 -1.01 -0.85
N SER A 58 10.26 -2.15 -0.75
CA SER A 58 10.85 -2.84 -1.91
C SER A 58 10.06 -4.06 -2.37
N LYS A 59 9.39 -4.77 -1.44
CA LYS A 59 8.72 -6.04 -1.71
C LYS A 59 7.25 -6.08 -1.27
N GLY A 60 6.78 -5.07 -0.55
CA GLY A 60 5.43 -5.07 0.05
C GLY A 60 5.29 -5.94 1.29
N GLU A 61 6.39 -6.49 1.82
CA GLU A 61 6.37 -7.43 2.94
C GLU A 61 6.67 -6.72 4.27
N ILE A 62 5.74 -6.81 5.23
CA ILE A 62 5.87 -6.28 6.59
C ILE A 62 4.86 -6.95 7.53
N SER A 63 5.13 -6.98 8.84
CA SER A 63 4.09 -7.38 9.80
C SER A 63 2.98 -6.33 9.85
N PHE A 64 1.74 -6.77 10.06
CA PHE A 64 0.60 -5.87 10.21
C PHE A 64 0.81 -4.82 11.32
N THR A 65 1.33 -5.25 12.48
CA THR A 65 1.64 -4.36 13.61
C THR A 65 2.65 -3.27 13.25
N SER A 66 3.69 -3.61 12.48
CA SER A 66 4.70 -2.65 12.03
C SER A 66 4.13 -1.70 11.00
N LEU A 67 3.26 -2.18 10.10
CA LEU A 67 2.55 -1.34 9.14
C LEU A 67 1.67 -0.29 9.83
N VAL A 68 0.91 -0.68 10.86
CA VAL A 68 0.10 0.25 11.66
C VAL A 68 0.98 1.30 12.35
N LYS A 69 2.13 0.89 12.92
CA LYS A 69 3.08 1.82 13.57
C LYS A 69 3.65 2.85 12.60
N ILE A 70 4.04 2.46 11.38
CA ILE A 70 4.58 3.43 10.42
C ILE A 70 3.48 4.30 9.81
N SER A 71 2.27 3.77 9.65
CA SER A 71 1.09 4.52 9.20
C SER A 71 0.68 5.60 10.21
N SER A 72 0.83 5.37 11.51
CA SER A 72 0.51 6.38 12.52
C SER A 72 1.42 7.60 12.45
N ILE A 73 2.72 7.40 12.19
CA ILE A 73 3.68 8.51 12.00
C ILE A 73 3.31 9.39 10.80
N LEU A 74 2.67 8.82 9.79
CA LEU A 74 2.22 9.54 8.59
C LEU A 74 0.78 10.08 8.70
N GLY A 75 0.11 9.92 9.86
CA GLY A 75 -1.28 10.34 10.03
C GLY A 75 -2.27 9.56 9.16
N LEU A 76 -1.98 8.28 8.89
CA LEU A 76 -2.79 7.40 8.03
C LEU A 76 -3.70 6.46 8.83
N LEU A 77 -3.82 6.61 10.15
CA LEU A 77 -4.61 5.68 10.98
C LEU A 77 -6.09 5.64 10.60
N ASP A 78 -6.70 6.77 10.27
CA ASP A 78 -8.12 6.80 9.90
C ASP A 78 -8.37 6.11 8.55
N GLU A 79 -7.49 6.33 7.58
CA GLU A 79 -7.52 5.64 6.29
C GLU A 79 -7.35 4.13 6.49
N PHE A 80 -6.37 3.73 7.30
CA PHE A 80 -6.12 2.32 7.59
C PHE A 80 -7.28 1.67 8.34
N ASN A 81 -7.89 2.38 9.30
CA ASN A 81 -9.07 1.95 10.02
C ASN A 81 -10.34 1.94 9.14
N SER A 82 -10.29 2.54 7.94
CA SER A 82 -11.41 2.49 6.99
C SER A 82 -11.45 1.23 6.14
N LEU A 83 -10.37 0.43 6.16
CA LEU A 83 -10.30 -0.85 5.46
C LEU A 83 -11.42 -1.77 5.95
N PHE A 84 -12.09 -2.41 4.99
CA PHE A 84 -13.19 -3.37 5.22
C PHE A 84 -14.45 -2.81 5.88
N LYS A 85 -14.60 -1.48 6.04
CA LYS A 85 -15.82 -0.88 6.62
C LYS A 85 -17.04 -0.92 5.70
N LYS A 86 -16.86 -1.11 4.39
CA LYS A 86 -17.99 -1.14 3.44
C LYS A 86 -18.76 -2.47 3.56
N PRO A 87 -20.07 -2.45 3.85
CA PRO A 87 -20.84 -3.68 3.95
C PRO A 87 -20.97 -4.35 2.58
N ILE A 88 -20.95 -5.67 2.57
CA ILE A 88 -21.27 -6.45 1.37
C ILE A 88 -22.79 -6.43 1.20
N ILE A 89 -23.28 -5.62 0.26
CA ILE A 89 -24.72 -5.57 -0.07
C ILE A 89 -25.06 -6.83 -0.87
N LYS A 90 -25.73 -7.78 -0.23
CA LYS A 90 -26.13 -9.06 -0.86
C LYS A 90 -27.50 -9.00 -1.56
N SER A 91 -28.34 -8.03 -1.21
CA SER A 91 -29.66 -7.86 -1.83
C SER A 91 -30.13 -6.42 -1.67
N LEU A 92 -30.79 -5.88 -2.70
CA LEU A 92 -31.42 -4.56 -2.70
C LEU A 92 -32.90 -4.62 -2.30
N ARG A 93 -33.34 -5.64 -1.56
CA ARG A 93 -34.72 -5.67 -1.08
C ARG A 93 -34.96 -4.52 -0.10
N ARG A 94 -35.93 -3.68 -0.46
CA ARG A 94 -36.35 -2.47 0.24
C ARG A 94 -37.25 -2.80 1.43
#